data_AF-A0AA38NVW8-F1
#
_entry.id   AF-A0AA38NVW8-F1
#
_cell.length_a   1.000
_cell.length_b   1.000
_cell.length_c   1.000
_cell.angle_alpha   90.00
_cell.angle_beta   90.00
_cell.angle_gamma   90.00
#
_symmetry.space_group_name_H-M   'P 1'
#
loop_
_entity.id
_entity.type
_entity.pdbx_description
1 polymer ?
#
loop_
_entity_poly.entity_id
_entity_poly.type
_entity_poly.pdbx_seq_one_letter_code
_entity_poly.pdbx_strand_id
1 'polypeptide(L)'
;MFAKMIFSSLLTISALAGSAFAAPFNPQTQSLDRRYISFNNWHGLSSLSGFDNFYGSDNFSGEISTQVVEQETEVVCHSLSVEIIQQKLLVLQEMAKQIITEQICDVETQTIVFQQYISASSHFTSDIMHTSGISAGYDSSIVSHYSGLYNSDGSLSTSDLGISGSDVGKSVIVPTGTNWNSATSPSSVQAAYTAAQSAISGN
;
A
#
# COMPACT_ATOMS: atom_id res chain seq x y z
N MET A 1 12.42 -75.96 33.66
CA MET A 1 11.57 -75.81 34.86
C MET A 1 10.53 -74.74 34.59
N PHE A 2 9.33 -74.98 35.12
CA PHE A 2 8.01 -74.36 34.92
C PHE A 2 7.86 -72.86 34.64
N ALA A 3 6.85 -72.57 33.82
CA ALA A 3 6.29 -71.28 33.41
C ALA A 3 5.50 -70.54 34.51
N LYS A 4 5.29 -69.22 34.32
CA LYS A 4 4.01 -68.55 34.62
C LYS A 4 3.88 -67.22 33.86
N MET A 5 2.73 -67.08 33.20
CA MET A 5 2.20 -65.91 32.48
C MET A 5 1.82 -64.77 33.44
N ILE A 6 1.67 -63.54 32.93
CA ILE A 6 0.45 -62.71 33.10
C ILE A 6 0.34 -61.73 31.93
N PHE A 7 -0.87 -61.73 31.36
CA PHE A 7 -1.44 -60.86 30.33
C PHE A 7 -1.52 -59.38 30.74
N SER A 8 -1.47 -58.46 29.77
CA SER A 8 -2.21 -57.18 29.79
C SER A 8 -2.36 -56.57 28.38
N SER A 9 -3.63 -56.48 27.95
CA SER A 9 -4.30 -55.31 27.33
C SER A 9 -3.79 -54.79 25.96
N LEU A 10 -4.50 -55.07 24.85
CA LEU A 10 -5.62 -54.28 24.27
C LEU A 10 -5.19 -53.07 23.39
N LEU A 11 -5.57 -53.14 22.10
CA LEU A 11 -6.09 -52.06 21.22
C LEU A 11 -5.10 -50.89 20.91
N THR A 12 -4.91 -50.37 19.68
CA THR A 12 -5.89 -49.93 18.68
C THR A 12 -5.17 -49.39 17.42
N ILE A 13 -5.77 -49.67 16.25
CA ILE A 13 -5.99 -48.80 15.07
C ILE A 13 -4.80 -48.33 14.22
N SER A 14 -4.77 -48.87 13.02
CA SER A 14 -4.10 -48.43 11.80
C SER A 14 -4.64 -47.08 11.32
N ALA A 15 -3.76 -46.10 11.06
CA ALA A 15 -4.09 -44.93 10.25
C ALA A 15 -3.19 -44.93 9.00
N LEU A 16 -3.75 -45.33 7.86
CA LEU A 16 -3.18 -45.08 6.54
C LEU A 16 -3.42 -43.60 6.22
N ALA A 17 -2.40 -42.77 6.40
CA ALA A 17 -2.41 -41.39 5.92
C ALA A 17 -2.27 -41.42 4.39
N GLY A 18 -3.40 -41.29 3.69
CA GLY A 18 -3.41 -41.00 2.27
C GLY A 18 -3.00 -39.55 2.04
N SER A 19 -1.76 -39.32 1.62
CA SER A 19 -1.33 -38.03 1.10
C SER A 19 -1.94 -37.83 -0.28
N ALA A 20 -2.99 -37.01 -0.36
CA ALA A 20 -3.45 -36.48 -1.63
C ALA A 20 -2.39 -35.50 -2.16
N PHE A 21 -1.58 -35.94 -3.11
CA PHE A 21 -0.77 -35.03 -3.91
C PHE A 21 -1.71 -34.21 -4.78
N ALA A 22 -1.91 -32.94 -4.43
CA ALA A 22 -2.54 -31.99 -5.34
C ALA A 22 -1.67 -31.89 -6.60
N ALA A 23 -2.29 -32.01 -7.78
CA ALA A 23 -1.58 -31.85 -9.04
C ALA A 23 -0.99 -30.43 -9.16
N PRO A 24 0.21 -30.27 -9.76
CA PRO A 24 0.83 -28.96 -9.92
C PRO A 24 0.00 -28.04 -10.81
N PHE A 25 -0.01 -26.75 -10.46
CA PHE A 25 -0.72 -25.71 -11.18
C PHE A 25 -0.24 -25.61 -12.64
N ASN A 26 -1.18 -25.57 -13.59
CA ASN A 26 -0.88 -25.45 -15.02
C ASN A 26 -1.39 -24.11 -15.56
N PRO A 27 -0.52 -23.10 -15.78
CA PRO A 27 -0.93 -21.77 -16.24
C PRO A 27 -1.54 -21.76 -17.66
N GLN A 28 -1.46 -22.86 -18.41
CA GLN A 28 -2.12 -22.97 -19.73
C GLN A 28 -3.58 -23.44 -19.66
N THR A 29 -3.98 -24.09 -18.56
CA THR A 29 -5.35 -24.62 -18.38
C THR A 29 -6.03 -24.11 -17.12
N GLN A 30 -5.30 -23.39 -16.27
CA GLN A 30 -5.77 -22.80 -15.03
C GLN A 30 -5.38 -21.33 -15.01
N SER A 31 -6.39 -20.45 -15.00
CA SER A 31 -6.23 -19.05 -14.63
C SER A 31 -6.42 -18.94 -13.12
N LEU A 32 -5.51 -18.25 -12.44
CA LEU A 32 -5.86 -17.64 -11.16
C LEU A 32 -6.81 -16.50 -11.52
N ASP A 33 -8.10 -16.79 -11.54
CA ASP A 33 -9.12 -15.77 -11.72
C ASP A 33 -8.97 -14.80 -10.53
N ARG A 34 -8.28 -13.68 -10.77
CA ARG A 34 -7.96 -12.69 -9.74
C ARG A 34 -9.29 -12.08 -9.34
N ARG A 35 -9.89 -12.61 -8.28
CA ARG A 35 -11.13 -12.07 -7.72
C ARG A 35 -10.79 -10.74 -7.07
N TYR A 36 -11.12 -9.68 -7.78
CA TYR A 36 -11.05 -8.34 -7.24
C TYR A 36 -12.25 -8.09 -6.33
N ILE A 37 -12.00 -7.46 -5.19
CA ILE A 37 -13.06 -7.03 -4.27
C ILE A 37 -13.45 -5.62 -4.69
N SER A 38 -14.65 -5.50 -5.25
CA SER A 38 -15.29 -4.21 -5.49
C SER A 38 -15.83 -3.67 -4.18
N PHE A 39 -15.56 -2.40 -3.89
CA PHE A 39 -16.14 -1.71 -2.73
C PHE A 39 -17.31 -0.81 -3.12
N ASN A 40 -17.63 -0.72 -4.42
CA ASN A 40 -18.79 0.01 -4.90
C ASN A 40 -20.10 -0.50 -4.24
N ASN A 41 -20.76 0.35 -3.45
CA ASN A 41 -21.92 0.01 -2.62
C ASN A 41 -21.67 -1.20 -1.69
N TRP A 42 -20.47 -1.32 -1.11
CA TRP A 42 -20.11 -2.39 -0.16
C TRP A 42 -21.18 -2.61 0.91
N HIS A 43 -21.72 -3.82 0.99
CA HIS A 43 -22.84 -4.19 1.88
C HIS A 43 -24.07 -3.25 1.83
N GLY A 44 -24.29 -2.55 0.71
CA GLY A 44 -25.42 -1.62 0.55
C GLY A 44 -25.16 -0.22 1.14
N LEU A 45 -23.93 0.11 1.54
CA LEU A 45 -23.56 1.45 2.00
C LEU A 45 -23.55 2.42 0.82
N SER A 46 -24.47 3.39 0.83
CA SER A 46 -24.57 4.41 -0.22
C SER A 46 -23.39 5.39 -0.23
N SER A 47 -22.70 5.57 0.89
CA SER A 47 -21.47 6.38 0.98
C SER A 47 -20.31 5.81 0.16
N LEU A 48 -20.39 4.55 -0.26
CA LEU A 48 -19.44 3.89 -1.16
C LEU A 48 -19.95 3.78 -2.60
N SER A 49 -21.02 4.50 -2.94
CA SER A 49 -21.49 4.55 -4.32
C SER A 49 -20.44 5.21 -5.21
N GLY A 50 -20.02 4.51 -6.27
CA GLY A 50 -18.98 4.95 -7.17
C GLY A 50 -17.56 4.85 -6.62
N PHE A 51 -17.33 4.17 -5.49
CA PHE A 51 -16.00 4.06 -4.88
C PHE A 51 -14.92 3.59 -5.87
N ASP A 52 -15.22 2.55 -6.64
CA ASP A 52 -14.28 1.98 -7.61
C ASP A 52 -14.01 2.90 -8.81
N ASN A 53 -14.72 4.03 -8.97
CA ASN A 53 -14.46 4.97 -10.06
C ASN A 53 -13.12 5.71 -9.91
N PHE A 54 -12.58 5.79 -8.69
CA PHE A 54 -11.35 6.55 -8.44
C PHE A 54 -10.11 5.83 -9.01
N TYR A 55 -9.85 4.58 -8.61
CA TYR A 55 -8.72 3.79 -9.12
C TYR A 55 -9.11 2.61 -10.02
N GLY A 56 -10.38 2.22 -10.07
CA GLY A 56 -10.83 0.96 -10.66
C GLY A 56 -11.04 -0.14 -9.62
N SER A 57 -11.95 -1.07 -9.91
CA SER A 57 -12.24 -2.20 -9.01
C SER A 57 -11.10 -3.21 -8.94
N ASP A 58 -10.20 -3.20 -9.92
CA ASP A 58 -9.03 -4.06 -10.02
C ASP A 58 -7.74 -3.44 -9.46
N ASN A 59 -7.78 -2.17 -9.06
CA ASN A 59 -6.64 -1.43 -8.54
C ASN A 59 -6.96 -0.70 -7.22
N PHE A 60 -7.31 -1.46 -6.17
CA PHE A 60 -7.69 -0.88 -4.89
C PHE A 60 -6.66 0.12 -4.33
N SER A 61 -5.36 -0.13 -4.51
CA SER A 61 -4.28 0.67 -3.92
C SER A 61 -3.72 1.75 -4.85
N GLY A 62 -4.24 1.89 -6.07
CA GLY A 62 -3.75 2.87 -7.03
C GLY A 62 -2.30 2.65 -7.48
N GLU A 63 -1.82 1.39 -7.48
CA GLU A 63 -0.48 1.07 -7.97
C GLU A 63 -0.36 1.44 -9.45
N ILE A 64 0.73 2.13 -9.81
CA ILE A 64 1.05 2.49 -11.19
C ILE A 64 2.26 1.71 -11.67
N SER A 65 2.27 1.35 -12.95
CA SER A 65 3.40 0.65 -13.60
C SER A 65 4.14 1.54 -14.60
N THR A 66 3.60 2.73 -14.88
CA THR A 66 4.16 3.70 -15.83
C THR A 66 4.03 5.10 -15.25
N GLN A 67 5.04 5.93 -15.48
CA GLN A 67 5.01 7.35 -15.13
C GLN A 67 5.56 8.21 -16.27
N VAL A 68 5.12 9.47 -16.30
CA VAL A 68 5.59 10.49 -17.24
C VAL A 68 6.40 11.51 -16.45
N VAL A 69 7.71 11.58 -16.70
CA VAL A 69 8.63 12.47 -15.98
C VAL A 69 8.71 13.83 -16.69
N GLU A 70 8.39 14.91 -15.97
CA GLU A 70 8.53 16.28 -16.44
C GLU A 70 10.01 16.68 -16.46
N GLN A 71 10.50 17.21 -17.59
CA GLN A 71 11.91 17.57 -17.77
C GLN A 71 12.19 19.08 -17.63
N GLU A 72 11.15 19.91 -17.46
CA GLU A 72 11.27 21.36 -17.68
C GLU A 72 11.87 22.15 -16.51
N THR A 73 11.89 21.61 -15.28
CA THR A 73 12.47 22.30 -14.12
C THR A 73 13.34 21.35 -13.30
N GLU A 74 14.64 21.66 -13.18
CA GLU A 74 15.54 20.90 -12.30
C GLU A 74 15.18 21.17 -10.84
N VAL A 75 14.62 20.15 -10.18
CA VAL A 75 14.38 20.13 -8.74
C VAL A 75 15.47 19.28 -8.10
N VAL A 76 16.15 19.80 -7.09
CA VAL A 76 17.20 19.08 -6.34
C VAL A 76 16.75 18.77 -4.92
N CYS A 77 17.17 17.63 -4.37
CA CYS A 77 16.96 17.35 -2.96
C CYS A 77 17.82 18.26 -2.07
N HIS A 78 17.34 18.56 -0.86
CA HIS A 78 18.05 19.38 0.12
C HIS A 78 18.34 18.59 1.39
N SER A 79 19.52 18.81 1.98
CA SER A 79 19.87 18.25 3.28
C SER A 79 19.22 19.10 4.39
N LEU A 80 18.07 18.64 4.89
CA LEU A 80 17.37 19.22 6.04
C LEU A 80 17.52 18.32 7.26
N SER A 81 17.30 18.88 8.46
CA SER A 81 17.17 18.07 9.67
C SER A 81 16.02 17.07 9.51
N VAL A 82 16.26 15.81 9.88
CA VAL A 82 15.26 14.74 9.85
C VAL A 82 14.02 15.12 10.67
N GLU A 83 14.21 15.83 11.79
CA GLU A 83 13.10 16.29 12.63
C GLU A 83 12.15 17.25 11.88
N ILE A 84 12.69 18.13 11.03
CA ILE A 84 11.87 19.03 10.21
C ILE A 84 11.04 18.24 9.20
N ILE A 85 11.62 17.19 8.61
CA ILE A 85 10.90 16.30 7.69
C ILE A 85 9.80 15.55 8.45
N GLN A 86 10.11 15.00 9.62
CA GLN A 86 9.14 14.29 10.47
C GLN A 86 7.97 15.18 10.89
N GLN A 87 8.22 16.44 11.26
CA GLN A 87 7.17 17.41 11.60
C GLN A 87 6.21 17.63 10.42
N LYS A 88 6.73 17.80 9.20
CA LYS A 88 5.90 17.97 8.00
C LYS A 88 5.07 16.72 7.70
N LEU A 89 5.66 15.53 7.81
CA LEU A 89 4.94 14.27 7.60
C LEU A 89 3.89 14.02 8.69
N LEU A 90 4.15 14.43 9.94
CA LEU A 90 3.18 14.35 11.02
C LEU A 90 1.95 15.22 10.75
N VAL A 91 2.14 16.42 10.18
CA VAL A 91 1.01 17.27 9.75
C VAL A 91 0.17 16.55 8.69
N LEU A 92 0.80 15.97 7.65
CA LEU A 92 0.06 15.21 6.62
C LEU A 92 -0.69 14.01 7.21
N GLN A 93 -0.11 13.34 8.21
CA GLN A 93 -0.77 12.23 8.91
C GLN A 93 -2.03 12.70 9.65
N GLU A 94 -1.96 13.81 10.41
CA GLU A 94 -3.12 14.32 11.13
C GLU A 94 -4.16 14.95 10.18
N MET A 95 -3.72 15.55 9.06
CA MET A 95 -4.63 16.02 8.01
C MET A 95 -5.41 14.87 7.38
N ALA A 96 -4.78 13.73 7.09
CA ALA A 96 -5.48 12.55 6.58
C ALA A 96 -6.55 12.06 7.56
N LYS A 97 -6.22 12.00 8.86
CA LYS A 97 -7.19 11.66 9.91
C LYS A 97 -8.34 12.66 9.93
N GLN A 98 -8.04 13.96 9.92
CA GLN A 98 -9.03 15.02 9.92
C GLN A 98 -10.02 14.85 8.76
N ILE A 99 -9.51 14.70 7.53
CA ILE A 99 -10.32 14.51 6.31
C ILE A 99 -11.25 13.30 6.49
N ILE A 100 -10.72 12.15 6.89
CA ILE A 100 -11.52 10.92 7.04
C ILE A 100 -12.58 11.07 8.13
N THR A 101 -12.22 11.61 9.30
CA THR A 101 -13.14 11.68 10.44
C THR A 101 -14.20 12.77 10.33
N GLU A 102 -13.92 13.86 9.60
CA GLU A 102 -14.86 14.97 9.43
C GLU A 102 -15.74 14.80 8.18
N GLN A 103 -15.25 14.17 7.10
CA GLN A 103 -15.94 14.09 5.82
C GLN A 103 -16.68 12.77 5.56
N ILE A 104 -16.41 11.72 6.35
CA ILE A 104 -17.04 10.41 6.18
C ILE A 104 -17.75 10.03 7.48
N CYS A 105 -19.06 9.78 7.42
CA CYS A 105 -19.83 9.41 8.61
C CYS A 105 -19.76 7.91 8.95
N ASP A 106 -19.76 7.04 7.92
CA ASP A 106 -19.80 5.60 8.10
C ASP A 106 -18.40 5.06 8.44
N VAL A 107 -18.27 4.34 9.54
CA VAL A 107 -16.97 3.83 10.03
C VAL A 107 -16.37 2.77 9.10
N GLU A 108 -17.21 2.00 8.40
CA GLU A 108 -16.79 1.07 7.36
C GLU A 108 -16.15 1.82 6.18
N THR A 109 -16.78 2.91 5.73
CA THR A 109 -16.27 3.76 4.65
C THR A 109 -14.98 4.45 5.07
N GLN A 110 -14.90 4.96 6.31
CA GLN A 110 -13.65 5.50 6.87
C GLN A 110 -12.53 4.45 6.83
N THR A 111 -12.84 3.22 7.24
CA THR A 111 -11.87 2.12 7.26
C THR A 111 -11.38 1.79 5.86
N ILE A 112 -12.29 1.64 4.89
CA ILE A 112 -11.95 1.28 3.51
C ILE A 112 -11.10 2.38 2.87
N VAL A 113 -11.51 3.65 2.97
CA VAL A 113 -10.77 4.80 2.41
C VAL A 113 -9.39 4.95 3.07
N PHE A 114 -9.30 4.79 4.40
CA PHE A 114 -8.02 4.89 5.09
C PHE A 114 -7.05 3.77 4.70
N GLN A 115 -7.55 2.54 4.54
CA GLN A 115 -6.70 1.43 4.08
C GLN A 115 -6.24 1.61 2.64
N GLN A 116 -7.10 2.16 1.77
CA GLN A 116 -6.69 2.56 0.43
C GLN A 116 -5.56 3.60 0.48
N TYR A 117 -5.68 4.64 1.31
CA TYR A 117 -4.64 5.67 1.48
C TYR A 117 -3.30 5.11 1.97
N ILE A 118 -3.32 4.27 3.01
CA ILE A 118 -2.09 3.64 3.54
C ILE A 118 -1.46 2.74 2.48
N SER A 119 -2.27 1.92 1.81
CA SER A 119 -1.77 1.01 0.78
C SER A 119 -1.16 1.79 -0.39
N ALA A 120 -1.81 2.85 -0.87
CA ALA A 120 -1.29 3.70 -1.93
C ALA A 120 0.04 4.36 -1.54
N SER A 121 0.10 4.91 -0.31
CA SER A 121 1.31 5.54 0.22
C SER A 121 2.48 4.55 0.36
N SER A 122 2.18 3.27 0.64
CA SER A 122 3.20 2.25 0.85
C SER A 122 4.01 1.91 -0.42
N HIS A 123 3.42 2.08 -1.61
CA HIS A 123 4.08 1.85 -2.90
C HIS A 123 5.32 2.70 -3.08
N PHE A 124 5.34 3.91 -2.53
CA PHE A 124 6.50 4.80 -2.62
C PHE A 124 7.78 4.19 -2.00
N THR A 125 7.62 3.21 -1.11
CA THR A 125 8.75 2.45 -0.57
C THR A 125 9.55 1.75 -1.67
N SER A 126 8.90 1.05 -2.60
CA SER A 126 9.61 0.36 -3.69
C SER A 126 10.22 1.35 -4.69
N ASP A 127 9.64 2.54 -4.85
CA ASP A 127 10.23 3.61 -5.65
C ASP A 127 11.53 4.12 -5.03
N ILE A 128 11.53 4.43 -3.72
CA ILE A 128 12.74 4.84 -2.98
C ILE A 128 13.81 3.74 -3.01
N MET A 129 13.38 2.48 -2.97
CA MET A 129 14.28 1.32 -3.06
C MET A 129 14.76 1.03 -4.50
N HIS A 130 14.22 1.73 -5.50
CA HIS A 130 14.46 1.51 -6.94
C HIS A 130 14.11 0.08 -7.39
N THR A 131 13.04 -0.51 -6.84
CA THR A 131 12.58 -1.88 -7.16
C THR A 131 11.25 -1.93 -7.89
N SER A 132 10.48 -0.85 -7.94
CA SER A 132 9.17 -0.77 -8.62
C SER A 132 9.27 -0.74 -10.14
N GLY A 133 10.42 -0.33 -10.69
CA GLY A 133 10.59 -0.08 -12.13
C GLY A 133 10.22 1.34 -12.56
N ILE A 134 9.77 2.19 -11.63
CA ILE A 134 9.57 3.63 -11.82
C ILE A 134 10.52 4.42 -10.88
N SER A 135 10.57 5.75 -11.01
CA SER A 135 11.51 6.58 -10.24
C SER A 135 10.84 7.16 -8.99
N ALA A 136 11.60 7.31 -7.89
CA ALA A 136 11.14 8.01 -6.69
C ALA A 136 10.89 9.50 -6.98
N GLY A 137 9.62 9.86 -7.17
CA GLY A 137 9.17 11.22 -7.44
C GLY A 137 7.79 11.49 -6.87
N TYR A 138 7.22 12.63 -7.23
CA TYR A 138 5.85 13.01 -6.89
C TYR A 138 5.15 13.63 -8.10
N ASP A 139 3.84 13.49 -8.18
CA ASP A 139 3.05 14.09 -9.25
C ASP A 139 2.79 15.57 -8.94
N SER A 140 3.40 16.47 -9.71
CA SER A 140 3.33 17.91 -9.54
C SER A 140 1.91 18.45 -9.74
N SER A 141 1.17 17.86 -10.68
CA SER A 141 -0.21 18.24 -10.98
C SER A 141 -1.12 17.93 -9.81
N ILE A 142 -0.97 16.76 -9.15
CA ILE A 142 -1.75 16.39 -7.97
C ILE A 142 -1.35 17.23 -6.75
N VAL A 143 -0.05 17.36 -6.46
CA VAL A 143 0.44 18.12 -5.30
C VAL A 143 -0.03 19.58 -5.37
N SER A 144 -0.18 20.16 -6.55
CA SER A 144 -0.63 21.55 -6.73
C SER A 144 -2.03 21.84 -6.15
N HIS A 145 -2.86 20.82 -5.93
CA HIS A 145 -4.20 20.96 -5.35
C HIS A 145 -4.21 21.17 -3.82
N TYR A 146 -3.07 21.18 -3.14
CA TYR A 146 -3.00 21.30 -1.67
C TYR A 146 -3.81 22.49 -1.12
N SER A 147 -3.85 23.60 -1.85
CA SER A 147 -4.60 24.80 -1.45
C SER A 147 -6.12 24.60 -1.49
N GLY A 148 -6.62 23.62 -2.25
CA GLY A 148 -8.03 23.29 -2.35
C GLY A 148 -8.56 22.43 -1.20
N LEU A 149 -7.69 21.95 -0.30
CA LEU A 149 -8.09 21.13 0.85
C LEU A 149 -8.84 21.91 1.94
N TYR A 150 -8.61 23.23 2.03
CA TYR A 150 -9.18 24.08 3.06
C TYR A 150 -9.82 25.33 2.46
N ASN A 151 -10.92 25.77 3.08
CA ASN A 151 -11.51 27.07 2.83
C ASN A 151 -10.66 28.18 3.47
N SER A 152 -10.92 29.43 3.09
CA SER A 152 -10.21 30.60 3.64
C SER A 152 -10.40 30.80 5.14
N ASP A 153 -11.43 30.18 5.74
CA ASP A 153 -11.70 30.20 7.18
C ASP A 153 -10.98 29.09 7.96
N GLY A 154 -10.23 28.23 7.26
CA GLY A 154 -9.49 27.10 7.83
C GLY A 154 -10.33 25.83 8.02
N SER A 155 -11.60 25.81 7.64
CA SER A 155 -12.42 24.59 7.59
C SER A 155 -12.04 23.72 6.39
N LEU A 156 -12.27 22.41 6.47
CA LEU A 156 -12.07 21.51 5.33
C LEU A 156 -13.02 21.89 4.18
N SER A 157 -12.46 21.93 2.97
CA SER A 157 -13.23 22.12 1.75
C SER A 157 -14.04 20.85 1.43
N THR A 158 -15.27 21.05 0.95
CA THR A 158 -16.11 19.98 0.38
C THR A 158 -16.12 20.00 -1.15
N SER A 159 -15.27 20.85 -1.75
CA SER A 159 -15.21 21.00 -3.21
C SER A 159 -14.52 19.81 -3.84
N ASP A 160 -15.05 19.37 -4.99
CA ASP A 160 -14.37 18.41 -5.85
C ASP A 160 -13.11 19.04 -6.44
N LEU A 161 -11.97 18.38 -6.28
CA LEU A 161 -10.68 18.81 -6.82
C LEU A 161 -10.54 18.51 -8.32
N GLY A 162 -11.46 17.72 -8.90
CA GLY A 162 -11.49 17.38 -10.32
C GLY A 162 -10.43 16.38 -10.73
N ILE A 163 -9.92 15.58 -9.79
CA ILE A 163 -8.87 14.57 -10.01
C ILE A 163 -9.40 13.16 -9.76
N SER A 164 -8.83 12.19 -10.47
CA SER A 164 -9.07 10.77 -10.29
C SER A 164 -7.78 10.03 -10.00
N GLY A 165 -7.87 8.79 -9.53
CA GLY A 165 -6.73 7.92 -9.37
C GLY A 165 -5.99 7.62 -10.67
N SER A 166 -6.67 7.74 -11.83
CA SER A 166 -6.04 7.60 -13.14
C SER A 166 -5.08 8.74 -13.49
N ASP A 167 -5.11 9.85 -12.76
CA ASP A 167 -4.25 11.02 -12.99
C ASP A 167 -2.88 10.90 -12.32
N VAL A 168 -2.74 9.96 -11.38
CA VAL A 168 -1.48 9.69 -10.69
C VAL A 168 -0.41 9.22 -11.68
N GLY A 169 0.76 9.88 -11.65
CA GLY A 169 1.92 9.49 -12.44
C GLY A 169 1.99 10.16 -13.83
N LYS A 170 1.08 11.07 -14.16
CA LYS A 170 1.04 11.77 -15.45
C LYS A 170 1.95 13.01 -15.50
N SER A 171 2.33 13.56 -14.35
CA SER A 171 3.15 14.79 -14.27
C SER A 171 4.21 14.65 -13.16
N VAL A 172 5.11 13.67 -13.29
CA VAL A 172 6.05 13.34 -12.20
C VAL A 172 7.30 14.21 -12.24
N ILE A 173 7.60 14.86 -11.12
CA ILE A 173 8.91 15.46 -10.85
C ILE A 173 9.77 14.44 -10.11
N VAL A 174 10.97 14.20 -10.63
CA VAL A 174 12.00 13.35 -9.99
C VAL A 174 13.14 14.24 -9.50
N PRO A 175 13.22 14.53 -8.19
CA PRO A 175 14.30 15.34 -7.65
C PRO A 175 15.68 14.71 -7.88
N THR A 176 16.64 15.49 -8.36
CA THR A 176 18.04 15.07 -8.55
C THR A 176 18.88 15.35 -7.30
N GLY A 177 20.15 14.94 -7.31
CA GLY A 177 21.10 15.21 -6.22
C GLY A 177 21.09 14.18 -5.08
N THR A 178 20.43 13.04 -5.27
CA THR A 178 20.44 11.94 -4.29
C THR A 178 21.83 11.31 -4.18
N ASN A 179 22.11 10.63 -3.07
CA ASN A 179 23.34 9.88 -2.85
C ASN A 179 23.26 8.44 -3.42
N TRP A 180 22.32 8.17 -4.34
CA TRP A 180 22.14 6.83 -4.88
C TRP A 180 23.38 6.37 -5.65
N ASN A 181 23.86 5.18 -5.31
CA ASN A 181 24.96 4.50 -5.98
C ASN A 181 24.50 3.10 -6.38
N SER A 182 24.42 2.82 -7.68
CA SER A 182 23.89 1.54 -8.18
C SER A 182 24.67 0.30 -7.74
N ALA A 183 25.93 0.44 -7.29
CA ALA A 183 26.74 -0.67 -6.80
C ALA A 183 26.51 -1.00 -5.33
N THR A 184 26.18 -0.01 -4.48
CA THR A 184 26.12 -0.18 -3.02
C THR A 184 24.76 0.15 -2.41
N SER A 185 24.00 1.08 -2.99
CA SER A 185 22.71 1.52 -2.46
C SER A 185 21.66 0.40 -2.38
N PRO A 186 21.54 -0.55 -3.35
CA PRO A 186 20.54 -1.61 -3.24
C PRO A 186 20.65 -2.41 -1.94
N SER A 187 21.85 -2.81 -1.53
CA SER A 187 22.05 -3.58 -0.30
C SER A 187 21.90 -2.73 0.96
N SER A 188 22.43 -1.49 0.97
CA SER A 188 22.32 -0.62 2.14
C SER A 188 20.90 -0.12 2.38
N VAL A 189 20.14 0.19 1.32
CA VAL A 189 18.75 0.61 1.41
C VAL A 189 17.86 -0.57 1.82
N GLN A 190 18.11 -1.77 1.31
CA GLN A 190 17.42 -2.98 1.78
C GLN A 190 17.66 -3.23 3.27
N ALA A 191 18.91 -3.06 3.75
CA ALA A 191 19.21 -3.20 5.18
C ALA A 191 18.47 -2.15 6.02
N ALA A 192 18.40 -0.90 5.57
CA ALA A 192 17.65 0.16 6.23
C ALA A 192 16.15 -0.14 6.27
N TYR A 193 15.57 -0.60 5.16
CA TYR A 193 14.17 -1.01 5.10
C TYR A 193 13.86 -2.16 6.06
N THR A 194 14.68 -3.21 6.08
CA THR A 194 14.50 -4.33 7.01
C THR A 194 14.56 -3.87 8.47
N ALA A 195 15.52 -3.00 8.82
CA ALA A 195 15.61 -2.46 10.17
C ALA A 195 14.37 -1.62 10.54
N ALA A 196 13.84 -0.83 9.61
CA ALA A 196 12.60 -0.07 9.82
C ALA A 196 11.40 -1.00 10.05
N GLN A 197 11.27 -2.08 9.28
CA GLN A 197 10.21 -3.07 9.47
C GLN A 197 10.35 -3.83 10.80
N SER A 198 11.57 -4.12 11.24
CA SER A 198 11.81 -4.67 12.58
C SER A 198 11.37 -3.70 13.68
N ALA A 199 11.67 -2.41 13.55
CA ALA A 199 11.25 -1.39 14.51
C ALA A 199 9.71 -1.24 14.56
N ILE A 200 9.03 -1.34 13.41
CA ILE A 200 7.55 -1.31 13.34
C ILE A 200 6.94 -2.54 14.03
N SER A 201 7.52 -3.72 13.82
CA SER A 201 7.03 -4.98 14.39
C SER A 201 7.39 -5.20 15.87
N GLY A 202 8.30 -4.39 16.43
CA GLY A 202 8.57 -4.35 17.86
C GLY A 202 9.32 -5.56 18.44
N ASN A 203 10.08 -6.30 17.62
CA ASN A 203 10.97 -7.37 18.09
C ASN A 203 12.35 -6.84 18.49
#